data_AF-A0A847ULY6-F1
#
_entry.id   AF-A0A847ULY6-F1
#
_cell.length_a   1.000
_cell.length_b   1.000
_cell.length_c   1.000
_cell.angle_alpha   90.00
_cell.angle_beta   90.00
_cell.angle_gamma   90.00
#
_symmetry.space_group_name_H-M   'P 1'
#
loop_
_entity.id
_entity.type
_entity.pdbx_description
1 polymer ?
#
loop_
_entity_poly.entity_id
_entity_poly.type
_entity_poly.pdbx_seq_one_letter_code
_entity_poly.pdbx_strand_id
1 'polypeptide(L)'
;MTDQSPGIQDWKKHTSVYERVKSVATTVSKPRSLSYIADSAHVAEDTARDHLERLVSLNVLLKTEHDDGARYSPDPLHTRIQTLRDLIEGHDRDGLIELKAEVQSRIEEWETEYNADSPDELRAGATETDTASQTRNLRKTASDWELALYRLSVIEDAIENYATYSTDFRSSA
;
A
#
# COMPACT_ATOMS: atom_id res chain seq x y z
N MET A 1 16.76 2.52 30.52
CA MET A 1 16.41 3.80 29.86
C MET A 1 16.78 3.67 28.40
N THR A 2 15.82 3.28 27.55
CA THR A 2 16.03 3.20 26.11
C THR A 2 16.04 4.62 25.56
N ASP A 3 17.26 5.11 25.29
CA ASP A 3 17.52 6.35 24.58
C ASP A 3 16.88 6.22 23.19
N GLN A 4 15.74 6.87 22.98
CA GLN A 4 15.09 6.84 21.67
C GLN A 4 15.88 7.72 20.73
N SER A 5 16.25 7.17 19.57
CA SER A 5 17.01 7.86 18.52
C SER A 5 16.46 9.28 18.27
N PRO A 6 17.33 10.29 18.03
CA PRO A 6 16.91 11.68 17.79
C PRO A 6 15.75 11.83 16.79
N GLY A 7 15.75 11.01 15.73
CA GLY A 7 14.66 11.02 14.73
C GLY A 7 13.29 10.63 15.27
N ILE A 8 13.22 9.76 16.29
CA ILE A 8 11.96 9.38 16.94
C ILE A 8 11.44 10.54 17.80
N GLN A 9 12.33 11.25 18.49
CA GLN A 9 11.95 12.39 19.32
C GLN A 9 11.44 13.55 18.46
N ASP A 10 12.15 13.84 17.37
CA ASP A 10 11.71 14.84 16.40
C ASP A 10 10.36 14.46 15.77
N TRP A 11 10.18 13.20 15.38
CA TRP A 11 8.91 12.71 14.86
C TRP A 11 7.77 12.89 15.86
N LYS A 12 7.97 12.52 17.14
CA LYS A 12 6.99 12.73 18.21
C LYS A 12 6.66 14.20 18.45
N LYS A 13 7.63 15.09 18.31
CA LYS A 13 7.45 16.54 18.46
C LYS A 13 6.59 17.14 17.36
N HIS A 14 6.67 16.59 16.15
CA HIS A 14 5.98 17.10 14.96
C HIS A 14 4.71 16.32 14.60
N THR A 15 4.29 15.35 15.42
CA THR A 15 3.09 14.56 15.16
C THR A 15 2.24 14.40 16.41
N SER A 16 0.94 14.42 16.22
CA SER A 16 -0.04 13.97 17.22
C SER A 16 -0.01 12.45 17.39
N VAL A 17 -0.56 11.98 18.51
CA VAL A 17 -0.77 10.55 18.79
C VAL A 17 -1.55 9.88 17.65
N TYR A 18 -2.64 10.52 17.20
CA TYR A 18 -3.46 10.03 16.10
C TYR A 18 -2.66 9.91 14.80
N GLU A 19 -1.87 10.92 14.43
CA GLU A 19 -1.05 10.88 13.21
C GLU A 19 -0.02 9.77 13.26
N ARG A 20 0.59 9.50 14.41
CA ARG A 20 1.53 8.38 14.55
C ARG A 20 0.84 7.03 14.40
N VAL A 21 -0.27 6.81 15.09
CA VAL A 21 -1.03 5.55 14.98
C VAL A 21 -1.53 5.33 13.56
N LYS A 22 -2.12 6.37 12.94
CA LYS A 22 -2.58 6.31 11.55
C LYS A 22 -1.41 5.99 10.62
N SER A 23 -0.33 6.75 10.69
CA SER A 23 0.86 6.57 9.82
C SER A 23 1.42 5.15 9.90
N VAL A 24 1.58 4.61 11.11
CA VAL A 24 2.04 3.23 11.29
C VAL A 24 1.02 2.25 10.72
N ALA A 25 -0.24 2.35 11.11
CA ALA A 25 -1.26 1.37 10.75
C ALA A 25 -1.58 1.35 9.25
N THR A 26 -1.45 2.47 8.53
CA THR A 26 -1.70 2.56 7.09
C THR A 26 -0.49 2.16 6.23
N THR A 27 0.69 1.93 6.83
CA THR A 27 1.93 1.60 6.10
C THR A 27 2.41 0.16 6.30
N VAL A 28 1.71 -0.62 7.13
CA VAL A 28 2.06 -2.04 7.33
C VAL A 28 1.81 -2.84 6.05
N SER A 29 2.80 -3.63 5.65
CA SER A 29 2.70 -4.50 4.45
C SER A 29 1.94 -5.82 4.69
N LYS A 30 1.59 -6.11 5.96
CA LYS A 30 0.79 -7.27 6.36
C LYS A 30 -0.01 -6.94 7.61
N PRO A 31 -1.12 -7.63 7.91
CA PRO A 31 -1.89 -7.41 9.12
C PRO A 31 -1.03 -7.49 10.40
N ARG A 32 -1.20 -6.53 11.31
CA ARG A 32 -0.40 -6.40 12.55
C ARG A 32 -1.27 -6.35 13.80
N SER A 33 -0.70 -6.80 14.92
CA SER A 33 -1.35 -6.74 16.23
C SER A 33 -1.46 -5.30 16.74
N LEU A 34 -2.37 -5.10 17.70
CA LEU A 34 -2.44 -3.86 18.48
C LEU A 34 -1.08 -3.50 19.11
N SER A 35 -0.44 -4.46 19.77
CA SER A 35 0.84 -4.26 20.46
C SER A 35 1.93 -3.77 19.50
N TYR A 36 2.05 -4.38 18.33
CA TYR A 36 3.01 -3.96 17.31
C TYR A 36 2.80 -2.51 16.88
N ILE A 37 1.54 -2.12 16.66
CA ILE A 37 1.20 -0.76 16.22
C ILE A 37 1.45 0.23 17.35
N ALA A 38 1.07 -0.09 18.59
CA ALA A 38 1.29 0.76 19.76
C ALA A 38 2.78 1.02 19.99
N ASP A 39 3.60 -0.03 19.94
CA ASP A 39 5.06 0.06 20.09
C ASP A 39 5.69 0.92 18.99
N SER A 40 5.29 0.68 17.73
CA SER A 40 5.82 1.38 16.56
C SER A 40 5.39 2.86 16.52
N ALA A 41 4.18 3.16 17.00
CA ALA A 41 3.66 4.54 17.13
C ALA A 41 4.12 5.23 18.42
N HIS A 42 4.80 4.50 19.31
CA HIS A 42 5.26 4.92 20.62
C HIS A 42 4.15 5.53 21.49
N VAL A 43 3.06 4.78 21.65
CA VAL A 43 1.89 5.12 22.46
C VAL A 43 1.51 3.94 23.34
N ALA A 44 0.71 4.17 24.39
CA ALA A 44 0.14 3.08 25.17
C ALA A 44 -0.85 2.25 24.33
N GLU A 45 -0.95 0.95 24.60
CA GLU A 45 -1.85 0.05 23.85
C GLU A 45 -3.32 0.50 23.91
N ASP A 46 -3.81 0.95 25.07
CA ASP A 46 -5.18 1.44 25.20
C ASP A 46 -5.44 2.65 24.28
N THR A 47 -4.49 3.57 24.21
CA THR A 47 -4.56 4.73 23.31
C THR A 47 -4.50 4.32 21.84
N ALA A 48 -3.65 3.35 21.47
CA ALA A 48 -3.62 2.82 20.12
C ALA A 48 -4.96 2.14 19.77
N ARG A 49 -5.56 1.40 20.70
CA ARG A 49 -6.83 0.69 20.50
C ARG A 49 -7.94 1.66 20.11
N ASP A 50 -8.12 2.73 20.87
CA ASP A 50 -9.16 3.74 20.59
C ASP A 50 -9.00 4.34 19.18
N HIS A 51 -7.77 4.66 18.79
CA HIS A 51 -7.49 5.21 17.45
C HIS A 51 -7.66 4.18 16.34
N LEU A 52 -7.25 2.93 16.55
CA LEU A 52 -7.42 1.86 15.58
C LEU A 52 -8.90 1.53 15.36
N GLU A 53 -9.70 1.45 16.43
CA GLU A 53 -11.14 1.24 16.30
C GLU A 53 -11.84 2.39 15.58
N ARG A 54 -11.42 3.63 15.85
CA ARG A 54 -11.87 4.79 15.08
C ARG A 54 -11.50 4.67 13.60
N LEU A 55 -10.27 4.28 13.28
CA LEU A 55 -9.84 4.11 11.88
C LEU A 55 -10.60 2.98 11.17
N VAL A 56 -10.94 1.90 11.88
CA VAL A 56 -11.81 0.83 11.36
C VAL A 56 -13.22 1.36 11.10
N SER A 57 -13.79 2.14 12.01
CA SER A 57 -15.13 2.75 11.82
C SER A 57 -15.20 3.72 10.63
N LEU A 58 -14.05 4.29 10.25
CA LEU A 58 -13.91 5.19 9.10
C LEU A 58 -13.51 4.44 7.82
N ASN A 59 -13.49 3.10 7.85
CA ASN A 59 -13.04 2.23 6.77
C ASN A 59 -11.61 2.51 6.31
N VAL A 60 -10.78 3.15 7.13
CA VAL A 60 -9.35 3.37 6.80
C VAL A 60 -8.56 2.08 7.01
N LEU A 61 -8.96 1.29 8.01
CA LEU A 61 -8.35 0.02 8.35
C LEU A 61 -9.39 -1.10 8.32
N LEU A 62 -8.93 -2.29 7.94
CA LEU A 62 -9.65 -3.53 8.15
C LEU A 62 -9.17 -4.17 9.46
N LYS A 63 -10.13 -4.65 10.27
CA LYS A 63 -9.88 -5.46 11.45
C LYS A 63 -10.26 -6.91 11.16
N THR A 64 -9.31 -7.82 11.34
CA THR A 64 -9.51 -9.27 11.18
C THR A 64 -9.23 -9.96 12.49
N GLU A 65 -10.12 -10.85 12.92
CA GLU A 65 -9.90 -11.66 14.13
C GLU A 65 -9.03 -12.89 13.81
N HIS A 66 -8.08 -13.18 14.70
CA HIS A 66 -7.20 -14.36 14.64
C HIS A 66 -7.18 -15.06 16.00
N ASP A 67 -6.69 -16.30 16.05
CA ASP A 67 -6.62 -17.11 17.28
C ASP A 67 -5.86 -16.43 18.43
N ASP A 68 -4.87 -15.58 18.10
CA ASP A 68 -4.04 -14.82 19.04
C ASP A 68 -4.43 -13.34 19.13
N GLY A 69 -5.64 -12.99 18.68
CA GLY A 69 -6.24 -11.67 18.79
C GLY A 69 -6.26 -10.86 17.49
N ALA A 70 -6.98 -9.74 17.52
CA ALA A 70 -7.24 -8.92 16.36
C ALA A 70 -5.96 -8.44 15.63
N ARG A 71 -6.07 -8.37 14.31
CA ARG A 71 -5.08 -7.80 13.39
C ARG A 71 -5.68 -6.63 12.62
N TYR A 72 -4.83 -5.65 12.37
CA TYR A 72 -5.18 -4.42 11.65
C TYR A 72 -4.30 -4.31 10.41
N SER A 73 -4.92 -3.95 9.29
CA SER A 73 -4.25 -3.64 8.03
C SER A 73 -4.96 -2.48 7.34
N PRO A 74 -4.33 -1.80 6.37
CA PRO A 74 -5.05 -0.88 5.49
C PRO A 74 -6.27 -1.58 4.87
N ASP A 75 -7.40 -0.87 4.81
CA ASP A 75 -8.56 -1.35 4.07
C ASP A 75 -8.25 -1.24 2.56
N PRO A 76 -8.28 -2.36 1.79
CA PRO A 76 -7.92 -2.34 0.38
C PRO A 76 -8.80 -1.43 -0.48
N LEU A 77 -10.09 -1.31 -0.16
CA LEU A 77 -11.01 -0.47 -0.91
C LEU A 77 -10.73 1.01 -0.63
N HIS A 78 -10.50 1.36 0.63
CA HIS A 78 -10.09 2.72 0.99
C HIS A 78 -8.77 3.12 0.33
N THR A 79 -7.77 2.25 0.36
CA THR A 79 -6.49 2.48 -0.32
C THR A 79 -6.69 2.68 -1.82
N ARG A 80 -7.50 1.86 -2.49
CA ARG A 80 -7.79 2.00 -3.92
C ARG A 80 -8.44 3.34 -4.25
N ILE A 81 -9.46 3.74 -3.49
CA ILE A 81 -10.18 5.02 -3.69
C ILE A 81 -9.25 6.21 -3.46
N GLN A 82 -8.36 6.15 -2.45
CA GLN A 82 -7.41 7.22 -2.23
C GLN A 82 -6.38 7.32 -3.36
N THR A 83 -5.85 6.19 -3.84
CA THR A 83 -4.95 6.18 -5.02
C THR A 83 -5.65 6.72 -6.26
N LEU A 84 -6.92 6.36 -6.48
CA LEU A 84 -7.73 6.87 -7.59
C LEU A 84 -7.88 8.40 -7.53
N ARG A 85 -8.18 8.94 -6.33
CA ARG A 85 -8.26 10.38 -6.10
C ARG A 85 -6.93 11.07 -6.41
N ASP A 86 -5.83 10.57 -5.86
CA ASP A 86 -4.50 11.15 -6.06
C ASP A 86 -4.12 11.18 -7.56
N LEU A 87 -4.47 10.13 -8.31
CA LEU A 87 -4.27 10.07 -9.76
C LEU A 87 -5.08 11.14 -10.51
N ILE A 88 -6.35 11.31 -10.18
CA ILE A 88 -7.24 12.27 -10.86
C ILE A 88 -6.89 13.72 -10.49
N GLU A 89 -6.47 13.98 -9.25
CA GLU A 89 -6.03 15.31 -8.80
C GLU A 89 -4.67 15.69 -9.41
N GLY A 90 -3.77 14.72 -9.57
CA GLY A 90 -2.39 14.95 -10.04
C GLY A 90 -2.21 14.94 -11.56
N HIS A 91 -3.16 14.40 -12.32
CA HIS A 91 -3.00 14.17 -13.76
C HIS A 91 -4.24 14.57 -14.56
N ASP A 92 -4.02 15.04 -15.79
CA ASP A 92 -5.07 15.07 -16.79
C ASP A 92 -5.23 13.71 -17.47
N ARG A 93 -6.24 13.60 -18.35
CA ARG A 93 -6.55 12.33 -19.02
C ARG A 93 -5.39 11.82 -19.87
N ASP A 94 -4.66 12.71 -20.54
CA ASP A 94 -3.53 12.34 -21.37
C ASP A 94 -2.35 11.88 -20.51
N GLY A 95 -2.07 12.57 -19.40
CA GLY A 95 -1.06 12.16 -18.42
C GLY A 95 -1.36 10.80 -17.78
N LEU A 96 -2.63 10.45 -17.56
CA LEU A 96 -3.00 9.10 -17.11
C LEU A 96 -2.75 8.04 -18.19
N ILE A 97 -2.96 8.36 -19.48
CA ILE A 97 -2.66 7.45 -20.59
C ILE A 97 -1.15 7.24 -20.72
N GLU A 98 -0.34 8.30 -20.56
CA GLU A 98 1.12 8.19 -20.51
C GLU A 98 1.57 7.30 -19.34
N LEU A 99 1.00 7.50 -18.15
CA LEU A 99 1.31 6.70 -16.98
C LEU A 99 0.92 5.22 -17.18
N LYS A 100 -0.21 4.96 -17.84
CA LYS A 100 -0.61 3.62 -18.24
C LYS A 100 0.46 2.97 -19.12
N ALA A 101 0.92 3.67 -20.16
CA ALA A 101 1.93 3.16 -21.08
C ALA A 101 3.26 2.87 -20.38
N GLU A 102 3.69 3.70 -19.44
CA GLU A 102 4.90 3.44 -18.61
C GLU A 102 4.77 2.14 -17.81
N VAL A 103 3.64 1.93 -17.16
CA VAL A 103 3.41 0.72 -16.36
C VAL A 103 3.34 -0.53 -17.24
N GLN A 104 2.69 -0.43 -18.41
CA GLN A 104 2.66 -1.52 -19.39
C GLN A 104 4.06 -1.88 -19.90
N SER A 105 4.89 -0.89 -20.26
CA SER A 105 6.28 -1.12 -20.70
C SER A 105 7.07 -1.91 -19.66
N ARG A 106 6.93 -1.58 -18.37
CA ARG A 106 7.63 -2.31 -17.30
C ARG A 106 7.18 -3.76 -17.16
N ILE A 107 5.90 -4.03 -17.42
CA ILE A 107 5.36 -5.39 -17.42
C ILE A 107 5.94 -6.17 -18.61
N GLU A 108 5.90 -5.60 -19.82
CA GLU A 108 6.46 -6.19 -21.04
C GLU A 108 7.97 -6.45 -20.94
N GLU A 109 8.70 -5.58 -20.22
CA GLU A 109 10.11 -5.79 -19.88
C GLU A 109 10.32 -7.05 -19.05
N TRP A 110 9.52 -7.28 -18.00
CA TRP A 110 9.60 -8.50 -17.20
C TRP A 110 9.16 -9.75 -17.97
N GLU A 111 8.11 -9.66 -18.79
CA GLU A 111 7.66 -10.75 -19.66
C GLU A 111 8.81 -11.20 -20.57
N THR A 112 9.50 -10.24 -21.19
CA THR A 112 10.62 -10.49 -22.09
C THR A 112 11.87 -10.98 -21.35
N GLU A 113 12.25 -10.35 -20.24
CA GLU A 113 13.46 -10.67 -19.47
C GLU A 113 13.41 -12.11 -18.93
N TYR A 114 12.24 -12.53 -18.44
CA TYR A 114 12.07 -13.83 -17.78
C TYR A 114 11.38 -14.87 -18.66
N ASN A 115 10.93 -14.51 -19.86
CA ASN A 115 10.12 -15.36 -20.74
C ASN A 115 8.97 -16.01 -19.96
N ALA A 116 8.20 -15.16 -19.28
CA ALA A 116 7.07 -15.54 -18.43
C ALA A 116 5.87 -14.66 -18.78
N ASP A 117 4.66 -15.18 -18.66
CA ASP A 117 3.42 -14.47 -18.95
C ASP A 117 2.73 -13.95 -17.67
N SER A 118 3.30 -14.26 -16.49
CA SER A 118 2.72 -13.83 -15.21
C SER A 118 3.70 -13.84 -14.04
N PRO A 119 3.40 -13.09 -12.96
CA PRO A 119 4.12 -13.20 -11.69
C PRO A 119 4.13 -14.60 -11.09
N ASP A 120 3.09 -15.41 -11.34
CA ASP A 120 3.01 -16.77 -10.80
C ASP A 120 3.98 -17.73 -11.49
N GLU A 121 4.27 -17.53 -12.77
CA GLU A 121 5.32 -18.28 -13.47
C GLU A 121 6.70 -17.98 -12.92
N LEU A 122 6.99 -16.72 -12.56
CA LEU A 122 8.23 -16.36 -11.85
C LEU A 122 8.34 -17.09 -10.51
N ARG A 123 7.23 -17.22 -9.77
CA ARG A 123 7.21 -17.97 -8.50
C ARG A 123 7.40 -19.46 -8.71
N ALA A 124 6.80 -20.03 -9.76
CA ALA A 124 7.02 -21.43 -10.13
C ALA A 124 8.50 -21.65 -10.45
N GLY A 125 9.10 -20.81 -11.30
CA GLY A 125 10.53 -20.86 -11.62
C GLY A 125 11.43 -20.67 -10.40
N ALA A 126 11.02 -19.89 -9.40
CA ALA A 126 11.76 -19.74 -8.15
C ALA A 126 11.90 -21.04 -7.35
N THR A 127 11.02 -22.03 -7.55
CA THR A 127 11.12 -23.35 -6.91
C THR A 127 12.19 -24.24 -7.53
N GLU A 128 12.64 -23.92 -8.74
CA GLU A 128 13.59 -24.71 -9.54
C GLU A 128 15.01 -24.13 -9.53
N THR A 129 15.24 -23.02 -8.82
CA THR A 129 16.56 -22.36 -8.78
C THR A 129 17.56 -23.07 -7.86
N ASP A 130 18.83 -23.08 -8.26
CA ASP A 130 19.91 -23.69 -7.48
C ASP A 130 20.41 -22.82 -6.30
N THR A 131 20.12 -21.52 -6.32
CA THR A 131 20.64 -20.58 -5.32
C THR A 131 19.56 -19.75 -4.65
N ALA A 132 19.71 -19.54 -3.35
CA ALA A 132 18.81 -18.67 -2.58
C ALA A 132 18.78 -17.23 -3.10
N SER A 133 19.82 -16.76 -3.79
CA SER A 133 19.83 -15.42 -4.40
C SER A 133 18.91 -15.35 -5.61
N GLN A 134 18.93 -16.36 -6.48
CA GLN A 134 18.02 -16.46 -7.62
C GLN A 134 16.57 -16.60 -7.15
N THR A 135 16.29 -17.48 -6.18
CA THR A 135 14.96 -17.64 -5.58
C THR A 135 14.41 -16.30 -5.07
N ARG A 136 15.23 -15.54 -4.34
CA ARG A 136 14.83 -14.24 -3.78
C ARG A 136 14.60 -13.20 -4.87
N ASN A 137 15.41 -13.20 -5.94
CA ASN A 137 15.24 -12.27 -7.04
C ASN A 137 13.91 -12.51 -7.76
N LEU A 138 13.64 -13.76 -8.18
CA LEU A 138 12.39 -14.10 -8.86
C LEU A 138 11.17 -13.79 -7.99
N ARG A 139 11.21 -14.11 -6.69
CA ARG A 139 10.12 -13.76 -5.77
C ARG A 139 9.91 -12.25 -5.65
N LYS A 140 10.99 -11.47 -5.66
CA LYS A 140 10.92 -10.01 -5.59
C LYS A 140 10.31 -9.46 -6.88
N THR A 141 10.83 -9.85 -8.04
CA THR A 141 10.31 -9.43 -9.35
C THR A 141 8.83 -9.78 -9.50
N ALA A 142 8.41 -10.98 -9.10
CA ALA A 142 7.01 -11.36 -9.09
C ALA A 142 6.14 -10.42 -8.23
N SER A 143 6.63 -10.03 -7.06
CA SER A 143 5.92 -9.10 -6.16
C SER A 143 5.85 -7.68 -6.76
N ASP A 144 6.92 -7.22 -7.39
CA ASP A 144 6.98 -5.91 -8.06
C ASP A 144 6.05 -5.89 -9.29
N TRP A 145 5.95 -7.01 -10.01
CA TRP A 145 5.04 -7.17 -11.15
C TRP A 145 3.58 -7.19 -10.72
N GLU A 146 3.21 -7.93 -9.67
CA GLU A 146 1.84 -7.85 -9.12
C GLU A 146 1.45 -6.43 -8.72
N LEU A 147 2.37 -5.69 -8.11
CA LEU A 147 2.13 -4.29 -7.76
C LEU A 147 1.91 -3.43 -9.01
N ALA A 148 2.67 -3.68 -10.08
CA ALA A 148 2.48 -2.99 -11.36
C ALA A 148 1.12 -3.32 -11.99
N LEU A 149 0.69 -4.59 -11.98
CA LEU A 149 -0.64 -5.00 -12.45
C LEU A 149 -1.76 -4.35 -11.63
N TYR A 150 -1.62 -4.31 -10.30
CA TYR A 150 -2.56 -3.60 -9.45
C TYR A 150 -2.62 -2.12 -9.81
N ARG A 151 -1.46 -1.45 -9.93
CA ARG A 151 -1.39 -0.03 -10.30
C ARG A 151 -2.03 0.24 -11.66
N LEU A 152 -1.76 -0.62 -12.65
CA LEU A 152 -2.37 -0.55 -13.97
C LEU A 152 -3.89 -0.57 -13.87
N SER A 153 -4.46 -1.48 -13.07
CA SER A 153 -5.92 -1.54 -12.87
C SER A 153 -6.50 -0.25 -12.28
N VAL A 154 -5.80 0.43 -11.37
CA VAL A 154 -6.28 1.69 -10.78
C VAL A 154 -6.16 2.86 -11.76
N ILE A 155 -5.11 2.87 -12.58
CA ILE A 155 -4.95 3.87 -13.66
C ILE A 155 -6.05 3.70 -14.69
N GLU A 156 -6.39 2.46 -15.06
CA GLU A 156 -7.48 2.17 -15.99
C GLU A 156 -8.83 2.65 -15.45
N ASP A 157 -9.12 2.38 -14.17
CA ASP A 157 -10.30 2.94 -13.48
C ASP A 157 -10.31 4.48 -13.53
N ALA A 158 -9.15 5.11 -13.32
CA ALA A 158 -9.01 6.58 -13.36
C ALA A 158 -9.31 7.14 -14.74
N ILE A 159 -8.82 6.50 -15.82
CA ILE A 159 -9.05 6.90 -17.20
C ILE A 159 -10.54 6.73 -17.57
N GLU A 160 -11.13 5.60 -17.19
CA GLU A 160 -12.53 5.29 -17.47
C GLU A 160 -13.47 6.28 -16.78
N ASN A 161 -13.20 6.62 -15.53
CA ASN A 161 -14.07 7.46 -14.70
C ASN A 161 -13.64 8.93 -14.63
N TYR A 162 -12.66 9.33 -15.45
CA TYR A 162 -12.03 10.66 -15.35
C TYR A 162 -13.06 11.79 -15.42
N ALA A 163 -13.97 11.75 -16.39
CA ALA A 163 -14.97 12.81 -16.59
C ALA A 163 -15.93 12.93 -15.39
N THR A 164 -16.34 11.80 -14.82
CA THR A 164 -17.25 11.75 -13.67
C THR A 164 -16.60 12.41 -12.46
N TYR A 165 -15.42 11.96 -12.08
CA TYR A 165 -14.78 12.41 -10.84
C TYR A 165 -14.13 13.80 -10.98
N SER A 166 -13.52 14.13 -12.12
CA SER A 166 -12.90 15.46 -12.31
C SER A 166 -13.92 16.61 -12.26
N THR A 167 -15.18 16.36 -12.64
CA THR A 167 -16.25 17.37 -12.57
C THR A 167 -16.70 17.60 -11.13
N ASP A 168 -16.86 16.53 -10.34
CA ASP A 168 -17.23 16.62 -8.93
C ASP A 168 -16.14 17.30 -8.08
N PHE A 169 -14.87 17.03 -8.37
CA PHE A 169 -13.73 17.68 -7.70
C PHE A 169 -13.61 19.17 -8.06
N ARG A 170 -13.87 19.55 -9.32
CA ARG A 170 -13.89 20.98 -9.73
C ARG A 170 -15.11 21.74 -9.23
N SER A 171 -16.22 21.05 -8.97
CA SER A 171 -17.45 21.67 -8.42
C SER A 171 -17.41 21.85 -6.90
N SER A 172 -16.47 21.18 -6.23
CA SER A 172 -16.29 21.21 -4.76
C SER A 172 -15.17 22.16 -4.30
N ALA A 173 -14.51 22.87 -5.23
CA ALA A 173 -13.46 23.86 -4.99
C ALA A 173 -13.97 25.28 -5.26
#